data_AF-A0A7S3C8E9-F1
#
_entry.id   AF-A0A7S3C8E9-F1
#
_cell.length_a   1.000
_cell.length_b   1.000
_cell.length_c   1.000
_cell.angle_alpha   90.00
_cell.angle_beta   90.00
_cell.angle_gamma   90.00
#
_symmetry.space_group_name_H-M   'P 1'
#
loop_
_entity.id
_entity.type
_entity.pdbx_description
1 polymer ?
#
loop_
_entity_poly.entity_id
_entity_poly.type
_entity_poly.pdbx_seq_one_letter_code
_entity_poly.pdbx_strand_id
1 'polypeptide(L)'
;GGLGCREVLRLASEVAGGLSFLEGQGVLHLDVKPENILLDAEGTYHIADFGLAVRTGDAWEEGDGRYLAPELLNDDAQATPKADVYSFGAVLYECLCGLGVARNRVETSEEEFKARAKRCLVDEGGAPDQLAGLVIEMLSLRPEDRPAAREVVQRVLILER
;
A
#
# COMPACT_ATOMS: atom_id res chain seq x y z
N GLY A 1 -5.33 -2.86 -18.53
CA GLY A 1 -4.67 -4.12 -18.11
C GLY A 1 -3.72 -3.77 -16.99
N GLY A 2 -3.52 -4.67 -16.02
CA GLY A 2 -2.60 -4.44 -14.90
C GLY A 2 -1.14 -4.23 -15.35
N LEU A 3 -0.32 -3.70 -14.45
CA LEU A 3 1.13 -3.57 -14.67
C LEU A 3 1.79 -4.96 -14.60
N GLY A 4 2.84 -5.17 -15.39
CA GLY A 4 3.63 -6.40 -15.30
C GLY A 4 4.39 -6.49 -13.98
N CYS A 5 4.61 -7.71 -13.46
CA CYS A 5 5.25 -7.93 -12.15
C CYS A 5 6.60 -7.20 -11.97
N ARG A 6 7.41 -7.12 -13.03
CA ARG A 6 8.69 -6.38 -13.00
C ARG A 6 8.49 -4.89 -12.73
N GLU A 7 7.47 -4.29 -13.33
CA GLU A 7 7.14 -2.88 -13.13
C GLU A 7 6.57 -2.65 -11.74
N VAL A 8 5.73 -3.58 -11.27
CA VAL A 8 5.19 -3.54 -9.90
C VAL A 8 6.31 -3.64 -8.86
N LEU A 9 7.34 -4.47 -9.08
CA LEU A 9 8.48 -4.54 -8.18
C LEU A 9 9.28 -3.23 -8.14
N ARG A 10 9.50 -2.59 -9.29
CA ARG A 10 10.16 -1.27 -9.33
C ARG A 10 9.35 -0.21 -8.57
N LEU A 11 8.06 -0.10 -8.88
CA LEU A 11 7.13 0.78 -8.19
C LEU A 11 7.13 0.50 -6.67
N ALA A 12 7.08 -0.78 -6.29
CA ALA A 12 7.15 -1.22 -4.90
C ALA A 12 8.43 -0.75 -4.20
N SER A 13 9.59 -0.89 -4.86
CA SER A 13 10.90 -0.53 -4.31
C SER A 13 11.02 0.98 -4.08
N GLU A 14 10.65 1.77 -5.09
CA GLU A 14 10.81 3.23 -5.08
C GLU A 14 9.81 3.91 -4.13
N VAL A 15 8.53 3.54 -4.20
CA VAL A 15 7.50 4.13 -3.32
C VAL A 15 7.64 3.65 -1.88
N ALA A 16 7.96 2.37 -1.62
CA ALA A 16 8.25 1.93 -0.25
C ALA A 16 9.50 2.62 0.32
N GLY A 17 10.48 2.96 -0.53
CA GLY A 17 11.63 3.77 -0.15
C GLY A 17 11.22 5.17 0.32
N GLY A 18 10.33 5.83 -0.43
CA GLY A 18 9.73 7.11 -0.04
C GLY A 18 8.96 7.03 1.28
N LEU A 19 8.11 6.01 1.45
CA LEU A 19 7.38 5.80 2.70
C LEU A 19 8.30 5.51 3.89
N SER A 20 9.36 4.72 3.68
CA SER A 20 10.37 4.47 4.71
C SER A 20 11.11 5.73 5.10
N PHE A 21 11.33 6.67 4.18
CA PHE A 21 11.91 7.96 4.48
C PHE A 21 10.96 8.81 5.33
N LEU A 22 9.68 8.91 4.95
CA LEU A 22 8.66 9.66 5.71
C LEU A 22 8.48 9.11 7.13
N GLU A 23 8.41 7.78 7.26
CA GLU A 23 8.38 7.10 8.56
C GLU A 23 9.56 7.54 9.45
N GLY A 24 10.78 7.57 8.89
CA GLY A 24 11.98 8.04 9.58
C GLY A 24 11.97 9.53 9.95
N GLN A 25 11.18 10.36 9.26
CA GLN A 25 10.97 11.78 9.60
C GLN A 25 9.80 11.99 10.58
N GLY A 26 9.06 10.93 10.93
CA GLY A 26 7.83 11.03 11.72
C GLY A 26 6.73 11.78 10.97
N VAL A 27 6.63 11.57 9.66
CA VAL A 27 5.61 12.14 8.78
C VAL A 27 4.74 11.03 8.24
N LEU A 28 3.42 11.27 8.22
CA LEU A 28 2.41 10.40 7.61
C LEU A 28 1.88 11.10 6.36
N HIS A 29 1.65 10.37 5.28
CA HIS A 29 1.11 10.94 4.05
C HIS A 29 -0.42 10.96 4.02
N LEU A 30 -1.06 9.86 4.44
CA LEU A 30 -2.51 9.69 4.61
C LEU A 30 -3.37 9.73 3.34
N ASP A 31 -2.76 9.87 2.16
CA ASP A 31 -3.46 9.90 0.87
C ASP A 31 -2.64 9.20 -0.23
N VAL A 32 -1.97 8.10 0.13
CA VAL A 32 -1.25 7.27 -0.83
C VAL A 32 -2.26 6.57 -1.75
N LYS A 33 -2.21 6.90 -3.03
CA LYS A 33 -3.08 6.37 -4.09
C LYS A 33 -2.41 6.53 -5.45
N PRO A 34 -2.89 5.88 -6.53
CA PRO A 34 -2.25 5.94 -7.84
C PRO A 34 -2.12 7.37 -8.38
N GLU A 35 -3.10 8.23 -8.11
CA GLU A 35 -3.08 9.63 -8.55
C GLU A 35 -1.95 10.45 -7.90
N ASN A 36 -1.47 10.01 -6.74
CA ASN A 36 -0.41 10.64 -5.94
C ASN A 36 0.94 9.92 -6.08
N ILE A 37 1.06 8.96 -7.02
CA ILE A 37 2.31 8.29 -7.37
C ILE A 37 2.68 8.69 -8.79
N LEU A 38 3.67 9.57 -8.93
CA LEU A 38 4.09 10.14 -10.20
C LEU A 38 5.28 9.39 -10.77
N LEU A 39 5.30 9.21 -12.10
CA LEU A 39 6.46 8.71 -12.83
C LEU A 39 7.17 9.91 -13.48
N ASP A 40 8.43 10.13 -13.14
CA ASP A 40 9.22 11.20 -13.74
C ASP A 40 9.72 10.86 -15.16
N ALA A 41 10.45 11.79 -15.79
CA ALA A 41 10.95 11.61 -17.15
C ALA A 41 12.07 10.54 -17.23
N GLU A 42 12.71 10.26 -16.11
CA GLU A 42 13.77 9.27 -15.93
C GLU A 42 13.21 7.86 -15.66
N GLY A 43 11.91 7.74 -15.42
CA GLY A 43 11.22 6.48 -15.17
C GLY A 43 11.27 6.02 -13.71
N THR A 44 11.41 6.96 -12.77
CA THR A 44 11.36 6.74 -11.32
C THR A 44 10.01 7.18 -10.75
N TYR A 45 9.46 6.35 -9.87
CA TYR A 45 8.23 6.61 -9.14
C TYR A 45 8.47 7.47 -7.90
N HIS A 46 7.64 8.49 -7.71
CA HIS A 46 7.69 9.44 -6.60
C HIS A 46 6.33 9.57 -5.92
N ILE A 47 6.36 9.78 -4.60
CA ILE A 47 5.17 10.14 -3.83
C ILE A 47 4.94 11.65 -3.95
N ALA A 48 3.70 12.05 -4.25
CA ALA A 48 3.29 13.43 -4.45
C ALA A 48 2.03 13.77 -3.66
N ASP A 49 1.70 15.07 -3.60
CA ASP A 49 0.56 15.64 -2.89
C ASP A 49 0.55 15.36 -1.37
N PHE A 50 1.30 16.19 -0.65
CA PHE A 50 1.39 16.19 0.80
C PHE A 50 0.30 17.05 1.47
N GLY A 51 -0.82 17.32 0.79
CA GLY A 51 -1.89 18.18 1.30
C GLY A 51 -2.51 17.69 2.61
N LEU A 52 -2.54 16.37 2.82
CA LEU A 52 -3.03 15.73 4.05
C LEU A 52 -1.90 15.21 4.96
N ALA A 53 -0.65 15.51 4.62
CA ALA A 53 0.48 14.98 5.37
C ALA A 53 0.61 15.69 6.72
N VAL A 54 0.84 14.91 7.78
CA VAL A 54 0.94 15.40 9.15
C VAL A 54 2.10 14.75 9.89
N ARG A 55 2.50 15.30 11.03
CA ARG A 55 3.44 14.60 11.91
C ARG A 55 2.71 13.52 12.68
N THR A 56 3.41 12.44 13.00
CA THR A 56 2.87 11.38 13.86
C THR A 56 2.39 11.96 15.20
N GLY A 57 1.11 11.75 15.52
CA GLY A 57 0.48 12.25 16.74
C GLY A 57 -0.28 13.58 16.58
N ASP A 58 -0.16 14.25 15.43
CA ASP A 58 -0.96 15.43 15.11
C ASP A 58 -2.38 15.05 14.67
N ALA A 59 -3.29 16.02 14.70
CA ALA A 59 -4.62 15.87 14.11
C ALA A 59 -4.52 15.63 12.60
N TRP A 60 -5.37 14.75 12.07
CA TRP A 60 -5.34 14.32 10.69
C TRP A 60 -6.74 14.35 10.08
N GLU A 61 -6.81 14.31 8.74
CA GLU A 61 -8.05 14.26 7.97
C GLU A 61 -8.07 13.03 7.08
N GLU A 62 -9.26 12.48 6.81
CA GLU A 62 -9.42 11.32 5.94
C GLU A 62 -9.00 11.62 4.49
N GLY A 63 -8.10 10.78 3.96
CA GLY A 63 -7.79 10.73 2.53
C GLY A 63 -8.83 9.97 1.71
N ASP A 64 -8.42 9.46 0.54
CA ASP A 64 -9.35 8.70 -0.31
C ASP A 64 -9.80 7.39 0.35
N GLY A 65 -11.10 7.28 0.68
CA GLY A 65 -11.70 6.09 1.30
C GLY A 65 -11.60 4.77 0.53
N ARG A 66 -11.10 4.76 -0.71
CA ARG A 66 -10.74 3.50 -1.43
C ARG A 66 -9.43 2.90 -0.92
N TYR A 67 -8.50 3.74 -0.47
CA TYR A 67 -7.16 3.38 -0.03
C TYR A 67 -6.97 3.54 1.47
N LEU A 68 -7.88 4.27 2.14
CA LEU A 68 -7.84 4.52 3.57
C LEU A 68 -7.76 3.20 4.37
N ALA A 69 -6.83 3.15 5.32
CA ALA A 69 -6.65 2.01 6.20
C ALA A 69 -7.90 1.82 7.10
N PRO A 70 -8.37 0.59 7.30
CA PRO A 70 -9.66 0.31 7.92
C PRO A 70 -9.75 0.81 9.37
N GLU A 71 -8.65 0.86 10.10
CA GLU A 71 -8.60 1.40 11.45
C GLU A 71 -8.95 2.89 11.51
N LEU A 72 -8.69 3.64 10.44
CA LEU A 72 -8.93 5.08 10.33
C LEU A 72 -10.40 5.42 10.05
N LEU A 73 -11.26 4.40 9.82
CA LEU A 73 -12.71 4.61 9.74
C LEU A 73 -13.36 4.83 11.11
N ASN A 74 -12.59 4.71 12.20
CA ASN A 74 -13.06 4.99 13.55
C ASN A 74 -12.68 6.43 13.94
N ASP A 75 -13.64 7.21 14.42
CA ASP A 75 -13.47 8.64 14.73
C ASP A 75 -12.31 8.97 15.69
N ASP A 76 -11.96 8.04 16.60
CA ASP A 76 -10.91 8.23 17.61
C ASP A 76 -9.56 7.58 17.22
N ALA A 77 -9.41 7.10 15.98
CA ALA A 77 -8.21 6.39 15.57
C ALA A 77 -7.00 7.34 15.45
N GLN A 78 -5.88 6.90 15.99
CA GLN A 78 -4.60 7.56 15.73
C GLN A 78 -3.98 7.01 14.45
N ALA A 79 -3.67 7.90 13.51
CA ALA A 79 -2.91 7.52 12.33
C ALA A 79 -1.47 7.13 12.70
N THR A 80 -1.00 6.06 12.06
CA THR A 80 0.37 5.54 12.24
C THR A 80 1.01 5.31 10.87
N PRO A 81 2.33 5.13 10.78
CA PRO A 81 2.99 4.81 9.50
C PRO A 81 2.44 3.54 8.83
N LYS A 82 1.80 2.64 9.59
CA LYS A 82 1.15 1.43 9.08
C LYS A 82 -0.09 1.73 8.22
N ALA A 83 -0.69 2.92 8.36
CA ALA A 83 -1.79 3.35 7.51
C ALA A 83 -1.30 3.58 6.08
N ASP A 84 -0.19 4.28 5.88
CA ASP A 84 0.40 4.48 4.55
C ASP A 84 0.85 3.17 3.89
N VAL A 85 1.31 2.21 4.70
CA VAL A 85 1.64 0.85 4.21
C VAL A 85 0.39 0.13 3.69
N TYR A 86 -0.75 0.26 4.36
CA TYR A 86 -2.02 -0.31 3.88
C TYR A 86 -2.45 0.33 2.57
N SER A 87 -2.48 1.67 2.53
CA SER A 87 -2.83 2.44 1.34
C SER A 87 -1.95 2.04 0.16
N PHE A 88 -0.65 1.86 0.39
CA PHE A 88 0.26 1.38 -0.64
C PHE A 88 0.02 -0.07 -1.06
N GLY A 89 -0.30 -0.97 -0.11
CA GLY A 89 -0.70 -2.34 -0.41
C GLY A 89 -1.94 -2.39 -1.31
N ALA A 90 -2.87 -1.46 -1.12
CA ALA A 90 -4.07 -1.32 -1.95
C ALA A 90 -3.71 -0.85 -3.37
N VAL A 91 -2.75 0.06 -3.53
CA VAL A 91 -2.19 0.43 -4.85
C VAL A 91 -1.57 -0.79 -5.54
N LEU A 92 -0.69 -1.53 -4.87
CA LEU A 92 -0.02 -2.70 -5.46
C LEU A 92 -1.02 -3.78 -5.88
N TYR A 93 -2.05 -3.99 -5.05
CA TYR A 93 -3.15 -4.88 -5.37
C TYR A 93 -3.87 -4.46 -6.65
N GLU A 94 -4.22 -3.18 -6.78
CA GLU A 94 -4.88 -2.64 -7.99
C GLU A 94 -4.00 -2.80 -9.22
N CYS A 95 -2.70 -2.50 -9.12
CA CYS A 95 -1.76 -2.65 -10.22
C CYS A 95 -1.66 -4.10 -10.73
N LEU A 96 -1.60 -5.08 -9.82
CA LEU A 96 -1.46 -6.51 -10.16
C LEU A 96 -2.76 -7.13 -10.65
N CYS A 97 -3.89 -6.77 -10.02
CA CYS A 97 -5.20 -7.31 -10.37
C CYS A 97 -5.84 -6.62 -11.57
N GLY A 98 -5.42 -5.39 -11.89
CA GLY A 98 -6.07 -4.56 -12.91
C GLY A 98 -7.52 -4.19 -12.57
N LEU A 99 -7.90 -4.31 -11.29
CA LEU A 99 -9.24 -4.06 -10.76
C LEU A 99 -9.13 -2.93 -9.74
N GLY A 100 -9.96 -1.90 -9.89
CA GLY A 100 -10.04 -0.79 -8.94
C GLY A 100 -10.36 -1.26 -7.53
N VAL A 101 -9.72 -0.68 -6.52
CA VAL A 101 -10.08 -0.96 -5.12
C VAL A 101 -11.48 -0.41 -4.83
N ALA A 102 -12.44 -1.31 -4.59
CA ALA A 102 -13.79 -0.91 -4.17
C ALA A 102 -13.72 -0.20 -2.81
N ARG A 103 -14.49 0.89 -2.66
CA ARG A 103 -14.68 1.57 -1.37
C ARG A 103 -15.19 0.57 -0.34
N ASN A 104 -14.59 0.59 0.86
CA ASN A 104 -15.03 -0.17 2.04
C ASN A 104 -15.15 -1.69 1.82
N ARG A 105 -14.01 -2.40 1.89
CA ARG A 105 -13.95 -3.89 1.94
C ARG A 105 -14.48 -4.48 3.27
N VAL A 106 -15.40 -3.80 3.95
CA VAL A 106 -15.80 -4.07 5.35
C VAL A 106 -16.68 -5.33 5.49
N GLU A 107 -17.05 -6.00 4.40
CA GLU A 107 -18.07 -7.07 4.43
C GLU A 107 -17.55 -8.51 4.21
N THR A 108 -16.23 -8.76 4.16
CA THR A 108 -15.69 -10.14 4.00
C THR A 108 -14.74 -10.50 5.14
N SER A 109 -14.76 -11.77 5.58
CA SER A 109 -13.83 -12.25 6.62
C SER A 109 -12.37 -12.11 6.19
N GLU A 110 -11.43 -12.10 7.14
CA GLU A 110 -10.01 -12.03 6.82
C GLU A 110 -9.57 -13.23 5.96
N GLU A 111 -10.09 -14.44 6.22
CA GLU A 111 -9.80 -15.61 5.39
C GLU A 111 -10.37 -15.48 3.97
N GLU A 112 -11.60 -14.99 3.84
CA GLU A 112 -12.24 -14.76 2.54
C GLU A 112 -11.48 -13.70 1.73
N PHE A 113 -11.07 -12.62 2.39
CA PHE A 113 -10.22 -11.60 1.79
C PHE A 113 -8.90 -12.20 1.30
N LYS A 114 -8.19 -12.95 2.15
CA LYS A 114 -6.90 -13.57 1.79
C LYS A 114 -7.04 -14.55 0.63
N ALA A 115 -8.09 -15.36 0.62
CA ALA A 115 -8.38 -16.31 -0.46
C ALA A 115 -8.66 -15.57 -1.78
N ARG A 116 -9.51 -14.55 -1.75
CA ARG A 116 -9.82 -13.71 -2.92
C ARG A 116 -8.57 -12.99 -3.43
N ALA A 117 -7.79 -12.41 -2.52
CA ALA A 117 -6.59 -11.67 -2.87
C ALA A 117 -5.53 -12.60 -3.47
N LYS A 118 -5.32 -13.79 -2.91
CA LYS A 118 -4.39 -14.77 -3.46
C LYS A 118 -4.79 -15.17 -4.89
N ARG A 119 -6.05 -15.49 -5.11
CA ARG A 119 -6.57 -15.80 -6.46
C ARG A 119 -6.30 -14.65 -7.44
N CYS A 120 -6.64 -13.44 -7.03
CA CYS A 120 -6.48 -12.25 -7.87
C CYS A 120 -5.01 -11.96 -8.20
N LEU A 121 -4.13 -12.01 -7.19
CA LEU A 121 -2.71 -11.68 -7.34
C LEU A 121 -1.94 -12.76 -8.10
N VAL A 122 -2.20 -14.04 -7.80
CA VAL A 122 -1.43 -15.17 -8.33
C VAL A 122 -2.08 -15.75 -9.58
N ASP A 123 -3.32 -16.23 -9.48
CA ASP A 123 -3.96 -16.98 -10.57
C ASP A 123 -4.34 -16.06 -11.74
N GLU A 124 -4.81 -14.85 -11.44
CA GLU A 124 -5.29 -13.88 -12.44
C GLU A 124 -4.21 -12.86 -12.81
N GLY A 125 -3.46 -12.36 -11.83
CA GLY A 125 -2.41 -11.35 -11.99
C GLY A 125 -1.00 -11.89 -12.28
N GLY A 126 -0.77 -13.20 -12.08
CA GLY A 126 0.52 -13.84 -12.36
C GLY A 126 1.67 -13.45 -11.43
N ALA A 127 1.38 -12.88 -10.25
CA ALA A 127 2.39 -12.52 -9.27
C ALA A 127 3.03 -13.76 -8.64
N PRO A 128 4.36 -13.74 -8.36
CA PRO A 128 4.99 -14.75 -7.52
C PRO A 128 4.33 -14.81 -6.14
N ASP A 129 4.23 -16.00 -5.55
CA ASP A 129 3.63 -16.22 -4.22
C ASP A 129 4.22 -15.30 -3.15
N GLN A 130 5.52 -15.01 -3.21
CA GLN A 130 6.16 -14.11 -2.25
C GLN A 130 5.71 -12.65 -2.38
N LEU A 131 5.50 -12.17 -3.62
CA LEU A 131 4.98 -10.81 -3.87
C LEU A 131 3.52 -10.74 -3.43
N ALA A 132 2.71 -11.74 -3.81
CA ALA A 132 1.32 -11.82 -3.39
C ALA A 132 1.19 -11.85 -1.87
N GLY A 133 2.02 -12.66 -1.19
CA GLY A 133 2.06 -12.75 0.27
C GLY A 133 2.41 -11.42 0.93
N LEU A 134 3.39 -10.69 0.39
CA LEU A 134 3.75 -9.35 0.88
C LEU A 134 2.59 -8.35 0.73
N VAL A 135 1.95 -8.29 -0.45
CA VAL A 135 0.81 -7.40 -0.70
C VAL A 135 -0.37 -7.73 0.23
N ILE A 136 -0.66 -9.02 0.45
CA ILE A 136 -1.71 -9.46 1.39
C ILE A 136 -1.39 -9.03 2.83
N GLU A 137 -0.13 -9.14 3.25
CA GLU A 137 0.32 -8.75 4.59
C GLU A 137 0.23 -7.23 4.81
N MET A 138 0.57 -6.42 3.80
CA MET A 138 0.37 -4.96 3.82
C MET A 138 -1.10 -4.59 3.97
N LEU A 139 -2.01 -5.42 3.46
CA LEU A 139 -3.47 -5.23 3.53
C LEU A 139 -4.13 -5.82 4.79
N SER A 140 -3.34 -6.23 5.79
CA SER A 140 -3.88 -6.77 7.04
C SER A 140 -4.80 -5.76 7.73
N LEU A 141 -5.93 -6.24 8.28
CA LEU A 141 -6.90 -5.39 8.97
C LEU A 141 -6.30 -4.74 10.22
N ARG A 142 -5.44 -5.49 10.92
CA ARG A 142 -4.72 -5.02 12.10
C ARG A 142 -3.41 -4.35 11.70
N PRO A 143 -3.14 -3.11 12.10
CA PRO A 143 -1.91 -2.39 11.75
C PRO A 143 -0.62 -3.11 12.18
N GLU A 144 -0.66 -3.82 13.31
CA GLU A 144 0.49 -4.54 13.87
C GLU A 144 0.91 -5.77 13.03
N ASP A 145 0.02 -6.31 12.21
CA ASP A 145 0.33 -7.44 11.32
C ASP A 145 0.96 -6.99 10.01
N ARG A 146 0.94 -5.68 9.70
CA ARG A 146 1.54 -5.13 8.48
C ARG A 146 3.05 -5.00 8.66
N PRO A 147 3.87 -5.17 7.62
CA PRO A 147 5.31 -4.87 7.67
C PRO A 147 5.55 -3.37 7.88
N ALA A 148 6.73 -2.98 8.35
CA ALA A 148 7.17 -1.58 8.28
C ALA A 148 7.57 -1.22 6.83
N ALA A 149 7.54 0.05 6.44
CA ALA A 149 7.88 0.44 5.07
C ALA A 149 9.31 0.00 4.70
N ARG A 150 10.25 0.11 5.65
CA ARG A 150 11.62 -0.42 5.53
C ARG A 150 11.69 -1.92 5.23
N GLU A 151 10.77 -2.72 5.78
CA GLU A 151 10.73 -4.18 5.59
C GLU A 151 10.14 -4.52 4.22
N VAL A 152 9.17 -3.72 3.73
CA VAL A 152 8.67 -3.80 2.36
C VAL A 152 9.82 -3.62 1.38
N VAL A 153 10.63 -2.55 1.53
CA VAL A 153 11.81 -2.30 0.68
C VAL A 153 12.75 -3.51 0.65
N GLN A 154 13.12 -4.04 1.83
CA GLN A 154 14.02 -5.18 1.92
C GLN A 154 13.49 -6.42 1.20
N ARG A 155 12.19 -6.72 1.36
CA ARG A 155 11.55 -7.88 0.73
C ARG A 155 11.41 -7.71 -0.77
N VAL A 156 11.10 -6.51 -1.26
CA VAL A 156 11.02 -6.22 -2.70
C VAL A 156 12.39 -6.38 -3.36
N LEU A 157 13.45 -5.84 -2.77
CA LEU A 157 14.82 -5.96 -3.31
C LEU A 157 15.32 -7.41 -3.39
N ILE A 158 14.78 -8.32 -2.57
CA ILE A 158 15.07 -9.76 -2.66
C ILE A 158 14.36 -10.37 -3.89
N LEU A 159 13.15 -9.91 -4.20
CA LEU A 159 12.33 -10.41 -5.31
C LEU A 159 12.78 -9.89 -6.69
N GLU A 160 13.54 -8.81 -6.74
CA GLU A 160 14.14 -8.28 -7.98
C GLU A 160 15.36 -9.08 -8.46
N ARG A 161 15.93 -9.95 -7.61
CA ARG A 161 17.12 -10.76 -7.91
C ARG A 161 16.76 -12.08 -8.58
#